data_AF-A0A7V4CWK8-F1
#
_entry.id   AF-A0A7V4CWK8-F1
#
_cell.length_a   1.000
_cell.length_b   1.000
_cell.length_c   1.000
_cell.angle_alpha   90.00
_cell.angle_beta   90.00
_cell.angle_gamma   90.00
#
_symmetry.space_group_name_H-M   'P 1'
#
loop_
_entity.id
_entity.type
_entity.pdbx_description
1 polymer ?
#
loop_
_entity_poly.entity_id
_entity_poly.type
_entity_poly.pdbx_seq_one_letter_code
_entity_poly.pdbx_strand_id
1 'polypeptide(L)'
;MPHVTDTCTRCDGVVIPGDGAVFFDGRVVHVPCYVGQETLAQPPAVRPAISRDVLLGIHVLLVDDSPSTLEMLQAALEYCGAFVTTATSAREAGRSSARCDPASS
;
A
#
# COMPACT_ATOMS: atom_id res chain seq x y z
N MET A 1 -8.60 8.38 50.74
CA MET A 1 -8.56 8.08 49.29
C MET A 1 -7.10 7.93 48.92
N PRO A 2 -6.59 6.74 48.59
CA PRO A 2 -5.15 6.58 48.38
C PRO A 2 -4.79 7.16 47.00
N HIS A 3 -3.93 8.17 47.00
CA HIS A 3 -3.24 8.67 45.82
C HIS A 3 -2.11 7.68 45.51
N VAL A 4 -2.41 6.56 44.84
CA VAL A 4 -1.38 5.65 44.36
C VAL A 4 -0.81 6.24 43.08
N THR A 5 0.26 7.01 43.23
CA THR A 5 1.20 7.34 42.16
C THR A 5 2.06 6.12 41.90
N ASP A 6 1.73 5.33 40.89
CA ASP A 6 2.61 4.29 40.39
C ASP A 6 3.68 4.90 39.47
N THR A 7 4.87 4.29 39.45
CA THR A 7 5.95 4.73 38.57
C THR A 7 5.87 3.96 37.26
N CYS A 8 5.89 4.68 36.15
CA CYS A 8 5.96 4.09 34.82
C CYS A 8 7.29 3.36 34.68
N THR A 9 7.24 2.04 34.57
CA THR A 9 8.44 1.19 34.48
C THR A 9 9.22 1.32 33.17
N ARG A 10 8.83 2.25 32.28
CA ARG A 10 9.48 2.49 30.98
C ARG A 10 10.24 3.80 30.90
N CYS A 11 9.68 4.88 31.46
CA CYS A 11 10.30 6.19 31.46
C CYS A 11 10.74 6.64 32.86
N ASP A 12 10.52 5.80 33.87
CA ASP A 12 10.72 6.07 35.30
C ASP A 12 9.94 7.30 35.82
N GLY A 13 9.00 7.82 35.01
CA GLY A 13 8.14 8.94 35.35
C GLY A 13 6.96 8.52 36.22
N VAL A 14 6.48 9.43 37.06
CA VAL A 14 5.29 9.20 37.88
C VAL A 14 4.03 9.24 37.02
N VAL A 15 3.14 8.26 37.18
CA VAL A 15 1.80 8.27 36.59
C VAL A 15 0.88 9.05 37.51
N ILE A 16 0.35 10.18 37.04
CA ILE A 16 -0.65 10.95 37.79
C ILE A 16 -2.08 10.62 37.31
N PRO A 17 -3.10 10.76 38.19
CA PRO A 17 -4.48 10.60 37.78
C PRO A 17 -4.84 11.53 36.62
N GLY A 18 -5.25 10.96 35.49
CA GLY A 18 -5.57 11.70 34.26
C GLY A 18 -4.61 11.48 33.09
N ASP A 19 -3.39 10.98 33.34
CA ASP A 19 -2.39 10.75 32.28
C ASP A 19 -2.76 9.61 31.32
N GLY A 20 -3.64 8.72 31.74
CA GLY A 20 -3.86 7.44 31.08
C GLY A 20 -2.68 6.50 31.30
N ALA A 21 -2.96 5.36 31.94
CA ALA A 21 -1.97 4.30 32.12
C ALA A 21 -2.58 2.94 31.81
N VAL A 22 -1.72 2.03 31.37
CA VAL A 22 -2.05 0.63 31.16
C VAL A 22 -1.32 -0.23 32.16
N PHE A 23 -1.98 -1.28 32.62
CA PHE A 23 -1.35 -2.38 33.34
C PHE A 23 -0.95 -3.45 32.33
N PHE A 24 0.34 -3.66 32.16
CA PHE A 24 0.90 -4.65 31.24
C PHE A 24 1.94 -5.49 31.96
N ASP A 25 1.79 -6.82 31.91
CA ASP A 25 2.70 -7.78 32.55
C ASP A 25 2.97 -7.50 34.06
N GLY A 26 1.91 -7.12 34.78
CA GLY A 26 1.99 -6.81 36.21
C GLY A 26 2.68 -5.47 36.54
N ARG A 27 2.91 -4.60 35.55
CA ARG A 27 3.55 -3.29 35.70
C ARG A 27 2.68 -2.16 35.18
N VAL A 28 2.87 -0.96 35.71
CA VAL A 28 2.20 0.26 35.22
C VAL A 28 3.09 0.95 34.19
N VAL A 29 2.47 1.34 33.07
CA VAL A 29 3.13 2.05 31.97
C VAL A 29 2.20 3.16 31.48
N HIS A 30 2.71 4.38 31.21
CA HIS A 30 1.93 5.44 30.57
C HIS A 30 1.39 4.95 29.22
N VAL A 31 0.17 5.33 28.84
CA VAL A 31 -0.40 4.98 27.51
C VAL A 31 0.56 5.38 26.37
N PRO A 32 1.15 6.59 26.33
CA PRO A 32 2.18 6.94 25.35
C PRO A 32 3.41 6.03 25.36
N CYS A 33 3.86 5.60 26.55
CA CYS A 33 4.99 4.70 26.71
C CYS A 33 4.69 3.29 26.20
N TYR A 34 3.43 2.85 26.34
CA TYR A 34 2.94 1.58 25.80
C TYR A 34 2.81 1.62 24.27
N VAL A 35 2.26 2.68 23.69
CA VAL A 35 2.10 2.80 22.23
C VAL A 35 3.46 2.97 21.53
N GLY A 36 4.44 3.61 22.18
CA GLY A 36 5.84 3.62 21.73
C GLY A 36 6.56 2.26 21.82
N GLN A 37 5.86 1.15 22.10
CA GLN A 37 6.35 -0.23 22.02
C GLN A 37 6.16 -0.85 20.64
N GLU A 38 5.33 -0.26 19.79
CA GLU A 38 5.32 -0.63 18.39
C GLU A 38 6.69 -0.21 17.87
N THR A 39 7.52 -1.23 17.65
CA THR A 39 8.70 -1.32 16.79
C THR A 39 8.91 -0.08 15.94
N LEU A 40 10.17 0.17 15.55
CA LEU A 40 10.49 0.83 14.28
C LEU A 40 9.87 0.03 13.10
N ALA A 41 8.56 -0.18 13.10
CA ALA A 41 7.76 -0.51 11.97
C ALA A 41 7.94 0.73 11.12
N GLN A 42 8.91 0.62 10.21
CA GLN A 42 8.92 1.38 8.99
C GLN A 42 7.45 1.63 8.64
N PRO A 43 6.95 2.88 8.61
CA PRO A 43 5.55 3.14 8.23
C PRO A 43 5.30 2.28 6.99
N PRO A 44 4.20 1.49 6.94
CA PRO A 44 4.00 0.49 5.91
C PRO A 44 4.34 1.15 4.61
N ALA A 45 5.46 0.72 3.99
CA ALA A 45 6.16 1.52 2.99
C ALA A 45 5.12 2.15 2.11
N VAL A 46 4.93 3.48 2.25
CA VAL A 46 3.81 4.16 1.58
C VAL A 46 4.07 3.87 0.13
N ARG A 47 3.28 2.95 -0.44
CA ARG A 47 3.45 2.56 -1.84
C ARG A 47 3.32 3.88 -2.57
N PRO A 48 4.36 4.33 -3.29
CA PRO A 48 4.26 5.60 -3.98
C PRO A 48 2.97 5.53 -4.79
N ALA A 49 2.10 6.52 -4.58
CA ALA A 49 0.87 6.61 -5.34
C ALA A 49 1.26 6.51 -6.80
N ILE A 50 0.75 5.49 -7.50
CA ILE A 50 1.09 5.28 -8.91
C ILE A 50 0.67 6.56 -9.64
N SER A 51 1.67 7.29 -10.16
CA SER A 51 1.42 8.49 -10.94
C SER A 51 0.61 8.12 -12.17
N ARG A 52 -0.33 8.99 -12.57
CA ARG A 52 -1.13 8.79 -13.79
C ARG A 52 -0.30 8.72 -15.06
N ASP A 53 0.96 9.11 -15.02
CA ASP A 53 1.84 9.14 -16.18
C ASP A 53 2.92 8.05 -16.14
N VAL A 54 2.82 7.09 -15.20
CA VAL A 54 3.88 6.08 -15.01
C VAL A 54 4.08 5.18 -16.24
N LEU A 55 3.05 5.00 -17.08
CA LEU A 55 3.09 4.21 -18.31
C LEU A 55 2.95 5.08 -19.57
N LEU A 56 3.16 6.39 -19.47
CA LEU A 56 3.01 7.31 -20.60
C LEU A 56 3.88 6.87 -21.79
N GLY A 57 3.25 6.64 -22.95
CA GLY A 57 3.94 6.24 -24.18
C GLY A 57 4.25 4.74 -24.28
N ILE A 58 3.85 3.93 -23.30
CA ILE A 58 4.03 2.48 -23.34
C ILE A 58 2.85 1.81 -24.05
N HIS A 59 3.16 0.99 -25.06
CA HIS A 59 2.17 0.13 -25.71
C HIS A 59 2.11 -1.23 -24.99
N VAL A 60 0.93 -1.59 -24.49
CA VAL A 60 0.69 -2.82 -23.73
C VAL A 60 -0.26 -3.72 -24.51
N LEU A 61 0.15 -4.96 -24.77
CA LEU A 61 -0.72 -6.02 -25.26
C LEU A 61 -1.20 -6.85 -24.07
N LEU A 62 -2.48 -6.72 -23.74
CA LEU A 62 -3.13 -7.44 -22.66
C LEU A 62 -3.86 -8.67 -23.22
N VAL A 63 -3.59 -9.84 -22.65
CA VAL A 63 -4.20 -11.11 -23.08
C VAL A 63 -4.83 -11.80 -21.88
N ASP A 64 -6.14 -11.95 -21.92
CA ASP A 64 -6.93 -12.60 -20.88
C ASP A 64 -8.21 -13.16 -21.52
N ASP A 65 -8.64 -14.36 -21.15
CA ASP A 65 -9.80 -15.03 -21.74
C ASP A 65 -11.14 -14.48 -21.23
N SER A 66 -11.12 -13.70 -20.14
CA SER A 66 -12.28 -13.05 -19.57
C SER A 66 -12.43 -11.61 -20.11
N PRO A 67 -13.53 -11.30 -20.82
CA PRO A 67 -13.77 -9.95 -21.34
C PRO A 67 -13.90 -8.91 -20.22
N SER A 68 -14.49 -9.29 -19.09
CA SER A 68 -14.65 -8.41 -17.93
C SER A 68 -13.30 -8.05 -17.30
N THR A 69 -12.35 -9.00 -17.30
CA THR A 69 -10.99 -8.77 -16.81
C THR A 69 -10.24 -7.82 -17.74
N LEU A 70 -10.37 -8.03 -19.06
CA LEU A 70 -9.79 -7.15 -20.07
C LEU A 70 -10.28 -5.71 -19.92
N GLU A 71 -11.59 -5.49 -19.79
CA GLU A 71 -12.18 -4.15 -19.64
C GLU A 71 -11.62 -3.44 -18.39
N MET A 72 -11.60 -4.12 -17.25
CA MET A 72 -11.12 -3.55 -16.00
C MET A 72 -9.62 -3.19 -16.07
N LEU A 73 -8.79 -4.10 -16.57
CA LEU A 73 -7.35 -3.90 -16.65
C LEU A 73 -6.96 -2.88 -17.72
N GLN A 74 -7.66 -2.87 -18.87
CA GLN A 74 -7.50 -1.86 -19.90
C GLN A 74 -7.72 -0.47 -19.31
N ALA A 75 -8.84 -0.25 -18.62
CA ALA A 75 -9.15 1.04 -18.01
C ALA A 75 -8.08 1.49 -16.99
N ALA A 76 -7.58 0.56 -16.17
CA ALA A 76 -6.55 0.86 -15.18
C ALA A 76 -5.20 1.24 -15.81
N LEU A 77 -4.80 0.53 -16.88
CA LEU A 77 -3.55 0.77 -17.60
C LEU A 77 -3.59 2.06 -18.44
N GLU A 78 -4.71 2.31 -19.13
CA GLU A 78 -4.96 3.56 -19.86
C GLU A 78 -5.00 4.77 -18.92
N TYR A 79 -5.59 4.62 -17.73
CA TYR A 79 -5.55 5.65 -16.69
C TYR A 79 -4.12 5.98 -16.23
N CYS A 80 -3.18 5.04 -16.37
CA CYS A 80 -1.75 5.25 -16.11
C CYS A 80 -0.96 5.75 -17.34
N GLY A 81 -1.64 6.08 -18.44
CA GLY A 81 -1.05 6.65 -19.65
C GLY A 81 -0.61 5.64 -20.72
N ALA A 82 -0.91 4.35 -20.54
CA ALA A 82 -0.58 3.33 -21.51
C ALA A 82 -1.52 3.32 -22.73
N PHE A 83 -1.01 2.88 -23.87
CA PHE A 83 -1.82 2.48 -25.02
C PHE A 83 -2.07 0.99 -24.96
N VAL A 84 -3.31 0.57 -24.68
CA VAL A 84 -3.63 -0.85 -24.47
C VAL A 84 -4.30 -1.44 -25.70
N THR A 85 -3.81 -2.61 -26.12
CA THR A 85 -4.50 -3.48 -27.08
C THR A 85 -4.87 -4.76 -26.35
N THR A 86 -6.14 -5.15 -26.40
CA THR A 86 -6.64 -6.35 -25.74
C THR A 86 -6.78 -7.52 -26.71
N ALA A 87 -6.67 -8.74 -26.20
CA ALA A 87 -6.93 -9.97 -26.93
C ALA A 87 -7.48 -11.03 -25.97
N THR A 88 -8.45 -11.80 -26.42
CA THR A 88 -9.09 -12.88 -25.64
C THR A 88 -8.32 -14.20 -25.70
N SER A 89 -7.26 -14.27 -26.51
CA SER A 89 -6.44 -15.46 -26.67
C SER A 89 -5.05 -15.13 -27.20
N ALA A 90 -4.08 -16.00 -26.94
CA ALA A 90 -2.72 -15.86 -27.47
C ALA A 90 -2.68 -15.85 -29.01
N ARG A 91 -3.59 -16.59 -29.66
CA ARG A 91 -3.71 -16.62 -31.12
C ARG A 91 -4.16 -15.27 -31.68
N GLU A 92 -5.11 -14.62 -31.02
CA GLU A 92 -5.57 -13.28 -31.38
C GLU A 92 -4.47 -12.25 -31.11
N ALA A 93 -3.81 -12.33 -29.95
CA ALA A 93 -2.70 -11.47 -29.56
C ALA A 93 -1.54 -11.49 -30.58
N GLY A 94 -1.22 -12.66 -31.13
CA GLY A 94 -0.20 -12.82 -32.17
C GLY A 94 -0.52 -12.08 -33.48
N ARG A 95 -1.81 -11.82 -33.79
CA ARG A 95 -2.20 -11.00 -34.95
C ARG A 95 -2.10 -9.50 -34.66
N SER A 96 -2.39 -9.12 -33.43
CA SER A 96 -2.37 -7.71 -33.00
C SER A 96 -0.94 -7.19 -32.78
N SER A 97 -0.05 -8.01 -32.21
CA SER A 97 1.38 -7.67 -32.01
C SER A 97 2.11 -7.38 -33.33
N ALA A 98 1.77 -8.08 -34.41
CA ALA A 98 2.32 -7.83 -35.75
C ALA A 98 1.95 -6.45 -36.34
N ARG A 99 1.00 -5.72 -35.72
CA ARG A 99 0.57 -4.38 -36.15
C ARG A 99 1.24 -3.25 -35.35
N CYS A 100 1.91 -3.59 -34.26
CA CYS A 100 2.55 -2.66 -33.34
C CYS A 100 4.06 -2.92 -33.31
N ASP A 101 4.75 -2.70 -34.44
CA ASP A 101 6.21 -2.58 -34.43
C ASP A 101 6.60 -1.24 -33.79
N PRO A 102 7.31 -1.21 -32.66
CA PRO A 102 7.74 0.04 -32.02
C PRO A 102 9.02 0.63 -32.63
N ALA A 103 9.35 0.33 -33.90
CA ALA A 103 10.59 0.77 -34.54
C ALA A 103 10.33 1.52 -35.86
N SER A 104 10.03 2.82 -35.76
CA SER A 104 10.21 3.82 -36.83
C SER A 104 10.14 5.24 -36.25
N SER A 105 11.16 5.66 -35.51
CA SER A 105 11.55 7.06 -35.31
C SER A 105 13.03 7.13 -34.97
#